data_AF-A0A3D5W646-F1
#
_entry.id   AF-A0A3D5W646-F1
#
_cell.length_a   1.000
_cell.length_b   1.000
_cell.length_c   1.000
_cell.angle_alpha   90.00
_cell.angle_beta   90.00
_cell.angle_gamma   90.00
#
_symmetry.space_group_name_H-M   'P 1'
#
loop_
_entity.id
_entity.type
_entity.pdbx_description
1 polymer ?
#
loop_
_entity_poly.entity_id
_entity_poly.type
_entity_poly.pdbx_seq_one_letter_code
_entity_poly.pdbx_strand_id
1 'polypeptide(L)' 'SHPVPDTAGQKGAQRILDLAASLGSDDLLLCLLSGGGSSLLSLPPAGVTLDEKRQITRSLLACGATI' A
#
# COMPACT_ATOMS: atom_id res chain seq x y z
N SER A 1 8.95 4.60 -0.44
CA SER A 1 10.12 4.01 -1.08
C SER A 1 10.24 2.59 -0.56
N HIS A 2 11.05 1.75 -1.19
CA HIS A 2 11.33 0.44 -0.61
C HIS A 2 12.57 0.56 0.30
N PRO A 3 12.56 0.04 1.55
CA PRO A 3 11.55 -0.84 2.15
C PRO A 3 10.49 -0.15 3.04
N VAL A 4 10.55 1.18 3.23
CA VAL A 4 9.61 1.90 4.10
C VAL A 4 8.62 2.72 3.25
N PRO A 5 7.31 2.43 3.33
CA PRO A 5 6.30 3.12 2.53
C PRO A 5 6.43 4.64 2.59
N ASP A 6 6.18 5.38 1.53
CA ASP A 6 6.21 6.86 1.54
C ASP A 6 4.99 7.44 0.83
N THR A 7 4.93 8.77 0.79
CA THR A 7 3.84 9.52 0.18
C THR A 7 3.74 9.27 -1.33
N ALA A 8 4.85 8.97 -2.02
CA ALA A 8 4.82 8.60 -3.42
C ALA A 8 4.11 7.25 -3.63
N GLY A 9 4.44 6.25 -2.80
CA GLY A 9 3.75 4.95 -2.82
C GLY A 9 2.27 5.05 -2.46
N GLN A 10 1.92 5.92 -1.50
CA GLN A 10 0.51 6.18 -1.15
C GLN A 10 -0.27 6.81 -2.30
N LYS A 11 0.29 7.83 -2.96
CA LYS A 11 -0.33 8.46 -4.13
C LYS A 11 -0.48 7.48 -5.30
N GLY A 12 0.53 6.64 -5.53
CA GLY A 12 0.49 5.60 -6.55
C GLY A 12 -0.61 4.56 -6.27
N ALA A 13 -0.71 4.12 -5.02
CA ALA A 13 -1.73 3.18 -4.58
C ALA A 13 -3.16 3.76 -4.73
N GLN A 14 -3.36 5.03 -4.35
CA GLN A 14 -4.64 5.71 -4.57
C GLN A 14 -5.01 5.75 -6.05
N ARG A 15 -4.06 6.14 -6.93
CA ARG A 15 -4.30 6.20 -8.38
C ARG A 15 -4.65 4.84 -8.97
N ILE A 16 -4.01 3.77 -8.50
CA ILE A 16 -4.32 2.40 -8.94
C ILE A 16 -5.72 1.99 -8.49
N LEU A 17 -6.10 2.34 -7.25
CA LEU A 17 -7.45 2.08 -6.74
C LEU A 17 -8.50 2.83 -7.56
N ASP A 18 -8.27 4.12 -7.85
CA ASP A 18 -9.18 4.93 -8.66
C ASP A 18 -9.32 4.35 -10.09
N LEU A 19 -8.22 3.89 -10.69
CA LEU A 19 -8.23 3.22 -11.99
C LEU A 19 -9.04 1.92 -11.94
N ALA A 20 -8.77 1.06 -10.96
CA ALA A 20 -9.48 -0.21 -10.79
C ALA A 20 -10.98 0.01 -10.54
N ALA A 21 -11.35 1.05 -9.78
CA ALA A 21 -12.74 1.41 -9.53
C ALA A 21 -13.47 1.96 -10.77
N SER A 22 -12.74 2.39 -11.79
CA SER A 22 -13.32 2.92 -13.03
C SER A 22 -13.66 1.84 -14.08
N LEU A 23 -13.26 0.59 -13.85
CA LEU A 23 -13.45 -0.51 -14.80
C LEU A 23 -14.91 -1.01 -14.82
N GLY A 24 -15.39 -1.35 -16.01
CA GLY A 24 -16.68 -2.02 -16.23
C GLY A 24 -16.56 -3.54 -16.24
N SER A 25 -17.70 -4.23 -16.45
CA SER A 25 -17.78 -5.70 -16.47
C SER A 25 -17.02 -6.35 -17.63
N ASP A 26 -16.81 -5.62 -18.72
CA ASP A 26 -16.16 -6.12 -19.93
C ASP A 26 -14.67 -5.76 -20.01
N ASP A 27 -14.15 -5.05 -19.00
CA ASP A 27 -12.75 -4.63 -18.94
C ASP A 27 -11.85 -5.68 -18.27
N LEU A 28 -10.59 -5.72 -18.69
CA LEU A 28 -9.56 -6.60 -18.11
C LEU A 28 -8.54 -5.76 -17.31
N LEU A 29 -8.39 -6.08 -16.02
CA LEU A 29 -7.28 -5.57 -15.20
C LEU A 29 -6.11 -6.56 -15.20
N LEU A 30 -5.00 -6.18 -15.83
CA LEU A 30 -3.75 -6.94 -15.78
C LEU A 30 -2.85 -6.43 -14.64
N CYS A 31 -2.71 -7.20 -13.56
CA CYS A 31 -1.82 -6.87 -12.45
C CYS A 31 -0.44 -7.52 -12.63
N LEU A 32 0.58 -6.71 -12.88
CA LEU A 32 1.98 -7.16 -12.91
C LEU A 32 2.63 -6.90 -11.55
N LEU A 33 2.90 -7.98 -10.81
CA LEU A 33 3.40 -7.90 -9.43
C LEU A 33 4.86 -8.36 -9.35
N SER A 34 5.63 -7.68 -8.50
CA SER A 34 7.01 -8.03 -8.17
C SER A 34 7.32 -7.66 -6.71
N GLY A 35 8.58 -7.86 -6.30
CA GLY A 35 9.02 -7.59 -4.92
C GLY A 35 8.84 -6.12 -4.50
N GLY A 36 8.51 -5.92 -3.23
CA GLY A 36 8.41 -4.58 -2.62
C GLY A 36 7.01 -3.95 -2.62
N GLY A 37 5.98 -4.66 -3.11
CA GLY A 37 4.60 -4.16 -3.16
C GLY A 37 4.07 -3.62 -1.83
N SER A 38 4.41 -4.26 -0.70
CA SER A 38 4.01 -3.80 0.64
C SER A 38 4.43 -2.35 0.93
N SER A 39 5.63 -1.95 0.51
CA SER A 39 6.15 -0.59 0.71
C SER A 39 5.77 0.35 -0.44
N LEU A 40 5.77 -0.16 -1.67
CA LEU A 40 5.58 0.65 -2.88
C LEU A 40 4.11 0.99 -3.15
N LEU A 41 3.15 0.18 -2.68
CA LEU A 41 1.71 0.32 -2.93
C LEU A 41 0.91 0.36 -1.62
N SER A 42 1.33 1.22 -0.69
CA SER A 42 0.71 1.36 0.63
C SER A 42 -0.36 2.45 0.67
N LEU A 43 -1.63 2.06 0.78
CA LEU A 43 -2.75 2.98 1.04
C LEU A 43 -3.37 2.68 2.43
N PRO A 44 -3.09 3.49 3.46
CA PRO A 44 -3.77 3.36 4.76
C PRO A 44 -5.28 3.60 4.63
N PRO A 45 -6.11 2.95 5.46
CA PRO A 45 -7.55 3.20 5.49
C PRO A 45 -7.85 4.63 5.97
N ALA A 46 -9.07 5.10 5.67
CA ALA A 46 -9.54 6.40 6.14
C ALA A 46 -9.41 6.51 7.67
N GLY A 47 -8.91 7.65 8.15
CA GLY A 47 -8.66 7.89 9.57
C GLY A 47 -7.30 7.39 10.07
N VAL A 48 -6.48 6.73 9.24
CA VAL A 48 -5.12 6.30 9.59
C VAL A 48 -4.11 7.01 8.69
N THR A 49 -3.12 7.65 9.29
CA THR A 49 -2.01 8.29 8.58
C THR A 49 -0.95 7.27 8.14
N LEU A 50 -0.17 7.63 7.13
CA LEU A 50 0.95 6.80 6.69
C LEU A 50 2.01 6.61 7.79
N ASP A 51 2.22 7.64 8.62
CA ASP A 51 3.18 7.57 9.71
C ASP A 51 2.69 6.71 10.88
N GLU A 52 1.39 6.72 11.20
CA GLU A 52 0.80 5.76 12.15
C GLU A 52 0.99 4.32 11.66
N LYS A 53 0.72 4.05 10.38
CA LYS A 53 0.99 2.73 9.78
C LYS A 53 2.45 2.32 9.96
N ARG A 54 3.40 3.21 9.63
CA ARG A 54 4.84 2.95 9.79
C ARG A 54 5.20 2.68 11.24
N GLN A 55 4.64 3.45 12.17
CA GLN A 55 4.93 3.30 13.60
C GLN A 55 4.42 1.97 14.13
N ILE A 56 3.19 1.59 13.77
CA ILE A 56 2.62 0.28 14.15
C ILE A 56 3.50 -0.86 13.61
N THR A 57 3.92 -0.80 12.34
CA THR A 57 4.83 -1.81 11.77
C THR A 57 6.15 -1.88 12.54
N ARG A 58 6.74 -0.75 12.92
CA ARG A 58 7.97 -0.74 13.74
C ARG A 58 7.74 -1.35 15.12
N SER A 59 6.63 -1.04 15.77
CA SER A 59 6.28 -1.60 17.08
C SER A 59 6.09 -3.11 17.03
N LEU A 60 5.42 -3.63 16.00
CA LEU A 60 5.23 -5.07 15.80
C LEU A 60 6.55 -5.80 15.58
N LEU A 61 7.45 -5.23 14.77
CA LEU A 61 8.79 -5.79 14.57
C LEU A 61 9.61 -5.77 15.86
N ALA A 62 9.53 -4.68 16.63
CA ALA A 62 10.26 -4.53 17.89
C ALA A 62 9.81 -5.53 18.96
N CYS A 63 8.54 -5.93 18.98
CA CYS A 63 8.04 -6.95 19.92
C CYS A 63 8.16 -8.39 19.40
N GLY A 64 8.76 -8.61 18.22
CA GLY A 64 8.91 -9.94 17.64
C GLY A 64 7.58 -10.56 17.19
N ALA A 65 6.60 -9.73 16.83
CA ALA A 65 5.34 -10.21 16.26
C ALA A 65 5.63 -11.06 15.01
N THR A 66 4.92 -12.18 14.89
CA THR A 66 5.02 -13.04 13.71
C THR A 66 4.41 -12.35 12.49
N ILE A 67 4.88 -12.73 11.30
CA ILE A 67 4.25 -12.36 10.03
C ILE A 67 2.93 -13.12 9.81
#